data_AF-A0A852AJJ4-F1
#
_entry.id   AF-A0A852AJJ4-F1
#
_cell.length_a   1.000
_cell.length_b   1.000
_cell.length_c   1.000
_cell.angle_alpha   90.00
_cell.angle_beta   90.00
_cell.angle_gamma   90.00
#
_symmetry.space_group_name_H-M   'P 1'
#
loop_
_entity.id
_entity.type
_entity.pdbx_description
1 polymer ?
#
loop_
_entity_poly.entity_id
_entity_poly.type
_entity_poly.pdbx_seq_one_letter_code
_entity_poly.pdbx_strand_id
1 'polypeptide(L)'
;TAAAALERFTVNFTITNLPYTSDLENPDSAKFKATRRVMNMMLDRLLKDSSIGPAFHGCDTTDFRYGPGSDRDQTRVDAVCTYSKEPGA
;
A
#
# COMPACT_ATOMS: atom_id res chain seq x y z
N THR A 1 -24.73 -16.89 13.32
CA THR A 1 -23.89 -16.06 12.44
C THR A 1 -22.45 -16.26 12.86
N ALA A 2 -21.62 -16.87 12.02
CA ALA A 2 -20.19 -16.95 12.30
C ALA A 2 -19.59 -15.54 12.14
N ALA A 3 -18.75 -15.13 13.09
CA ALA A 3 -18.13 -13.80 13.05
C ALA A 3 -17.20 -13.69 11.84
N ALA A 4 -17.25 -12.57 11.12
CA ALA A 4 -16.34 -12.30 10.01
C ALA A 4 -14.89 -12.27 10.52
N ALA A 5 -13.98 -12.95 9.82
CA ALA A 5 -12.57 -12.95 10.15
C ALA A 5 -11.86 -11.80 9.43
N LEU A 6 -10.94 -11.11 10.11
CA LEU A 6 -10.07 -10.12 9.45
C LEU A 6 -8.88 -10.84 8.84
N GLU A 7 -8.72 -10.72 7.53
CA GLU A 7 -7.56 -11.22 6.80
C GLU A 7 -6.74 -10.06 6.22
N ARG A 8 -5.46 -10.34 5.96
CA ARG A 8 -4.51 -9.36 5.40
C ARG A 8 -3.95 -9.89 4.09
N PHE A 9 -3.82 -9.01 3.12
CA PHE A 9 -3.12 -9.29 1.86
C PHE A 9 -2.09 -8.21 1.58
N THR A 10 -1.09 -8.56 0.80
CA THR A 10 0.00 -7.64 0.43
C THR A 10 -0.19 -7.17 -1.00
N VAL A 11 -0.01 -5.87 -1.22
CA VAL A 11 0.00 -5.24 -2.53
C VAL A 11 1.38 -4.66 -2.77
N ASN A 12 2.03 -5.14 -3.84
CA ASN A 12 3.34 -4.66 -4.26
C ASN A 12 3.23 -4.09 -5.67
N PHE A 13 3.71 -2.87 -5.87
CA PHE A 13 3.71 -2.22 -7.17
C PHE A 13 4.90 -1.28 -7.32
N THR A 14 5.17 -0.86 -8.55
CA THR A 14 6.24 0.10 -8.85
C THR A 14 5.62 1.40 -9.37
N ILE A 15 6.03 2.51 -8.78
CA ILE A 15 5.70 3.85 -9.26
C ILE A 15 6.85 4.31 -10.13
N THR A 16 6.59 4.45 -11.42
CA THR A 16 7.61 4.80 -12.43
C THR A 16 7.92 6.30 -12.50
N ASN A 17 7.10 7.14 -11.87
CA ASN A 17 7.25 8.60 -11.83
C ASN A 17 7.59 9.13 -10.43
N LEU A 18 8.13 8.28 -9.56
CA LEU A 18 8.59 8.65 -8.22
C LEU A 18 10.05 8.23 -8.07
N PRO A 19 11.00 9.16 -8.22
CA PRO A 19 12.42 8.87 -8.05
C PRO A 19 12.74 8.45 -6.62
N TYR A 20 13.49 7.34 -6.50
CA TYR A 20 13.94 6.84 -5.22
C TYR A 20 15.07 7.72 -4.67
N THR A 21 14.97 8.09 -3.40
CA THR A 21 15.92 8.97 -2.71
C THR A 21 16.20 8.43 -1.31
N SER A 22 17.34 8.77 -0.70
CA SER A 22 17.66 8.42 0.69
C SER A 22 16.57 8.82 1.69
N ASP A 23 15.82 9.90 1.41
CA ASP A 23 14.69 10.28 2.26
C ASP A 23 13.55 9.25 2.23
N LEU A 24 13.35 8.54 1.11
CA LEU A 24 12.37 7.46 1.00
C LEU A 24 12.87 6.16 1.63
N GLU A 25 14.17 6.05 1.91
CA GLU A 25 14.75 4.95 2.69
C GLU A 25 14.57 5.17 4.20
N ASN A 26 14.43 6.42 4.64
CA ASN A 26 14.34 6.78 6.05
C ASN A 26 12.87 7.00 6.48
N PRO A 27 12.28 6.08 7.29
CA PRO A 27 10.90 6.19 7.76
C PRO A 27 10.61 7.48 8.55
N ASP A 28 11.63 8.10 9.12
CA ASP A 28 11.49 9.32 9.89
C ASP A 28 11.49 10.60 9.07
N SER A 29 11.92 10.53 7.81
CA SER A 29 11.99 11.70 6.94
C SER A 29 10.59 12.28 6.67
N ALA A 30 10.55 13.59 6.46
CA ALA A 30 9.32 14.26 6.06
C ALA A 30 8.78 13.72 4.73
N LYS A 31 9.68 13.38 3.78
CA LYS A 31 9.31 12.85 2.46
C LYS A 31 8.67 11.48 2.57
N PHE A 32 9.25 10.56 3.34
CA PHE A 32 8.67 9.24 3.59
C PHE A 32 7.28 9.36 4.20
N LYS A 33 7.14 10.14 5.27
CA LYS A 33 5.86 10.35 5.98
C LYS A 33 4.80 10.95 5.07
N ALA A 34 5.17 11.91 4.22
CA ALA A 34 4.27 12.51 3.23
C ALA A 34 3.86 11.51 2.14
N THR A 35 4.83 10.82 1.52
CA THR A 35 4.55 9.83 0.46
C THR A 35 3.70 8.68 1.00
N ARG A 36 3.98 8.16 2.20
CA ARG A 36 3.16 7.12 2.85
C ARG A 36 1.70 7.56 3.03
N ARG A 37 1.47 8.79 3.49
CA ARG A 37 0.10 9.32 3.63
C ARG A 37 -0.63 9.39 2.29
N VAL A 38 0.04 9.86 1.24
CA VAL A 38 -0.53 9.91 -0.11
C VAL A 38 -0.84 8.50 -0.63
N MET A 39 0.08 7.55 -0.46
CA MET A 39 -0.13 6.18 -0.91
C MET A 39 -1.28 5.48 -0.19
N ASN A 40 -1.36 5.59 1.14
CA ASN A 40 -2.49 5.04 1.91
C ASN A 40 -3.81 5.62 1.41
N MET A 41 -3.90 6.95 1.21
CA MET A 41 -5.12 7.59 0.70
C MET A 41 -5.50 7.08 -0.70
N MET A 42 -4.54 6.92 -1.61
CA MET A 42 -4.79 6.45 -2.98
C MET A 42 -5.23 4.99 -3.00
N LEU A 43 -4.54 4.11 -2.27
CA LEU A 43 -4.88 2.70 -2.17
C LEU A 43 -6.25 2.50 -1.52
N ASP A 44 -6.53 3.26 -0.45
CA ASP A 44 -7.82 3.20 0.22
C ASP A 44 -8.96 3.57 -0.73
N ARG A 45 -8.81 4.66 -1.49
CA ARG A 45 -9.82 5.08 -2.46
C ARG A 45 -10.01 4.01 -3.55
N LEU A 46 -8.90 3.55 -4.13
CA LEU A 46 -8.93 2.58 -5.23
C LEU A 46 -9.59 1.26 -4.81
N LEU A 47 -9.29 0.75 -3.62
CA LEU A 47 -9.82 -0.52 -3.15
C LEU A 47 -11.26 -0.40 -2.62
N LYS A 48 -11.64 0.75 -2.05
CA LYS A 48 -13.05 1.04 -1.71
C LYS A 48 -13.94 1.06 -2.95
N ASP A 49 -13.43 1.54 -4.07
CA ASP A 49 -14.15 1.59 -5.36
C ASP A 49 -14.05 0.27 -6.15
N SER A 50 -13.43 -0.78 -5.59
CA SER A 50 -13.25 -2.08 -6.23
C SER A 50 -14.27 -3.12 -5.77
N SER A 51 -14.21 -4.33 -6.33
CA SER A 51 -15.09 -5.45 -5.93
C SER A 51 -14.93 -5.87 -4.47
N ILE A 52 -13.79 -5.59 -3.83
CA ILE A 52 -13.56 -5.89 -2.40
C ILE A 52 -14.04 -4.77 -1.47
N GLY A 53 -14.45 -3.61 -2.01
CA GLY A 53 -14.80 -2.40 -1.27
C GLY A 53 -15.74 -2.63 -0.07
N PRO A 54 -16.83 -3.41 -0.20
CA PRO A 54 -17.74 -3.68 0.92
C PRO A 54 -17.10 -4.38 2.13
N ALA A 55 -16.02 -5.12 1.91
CA ALA A 55 -15.30 -5.87 2.93
C ALA A 55 -13.97 -5.21 3.33
N PHE A 56 -13.53 -4.17 2.62
CA PHE A 56 -12.21 -3.59 2.77
C PHE A 56 -12.13 -2.58 3.94
N HIS A 57 -11.07 -2.66 4.74
CA HIS A 57 -10.87 -1.80 5.92
C HIS A 57 -9.80 -0.71 5.73
N GLY A 58 -8.81 -0.95 4.88
CA GLY A 58 -7.73 0.00 4.65
C GLY A 58 -6.40 -0.67 4.31
N CYS A 59 -5.49 0.13 3.76
CA CYS A 59 -4.10 -0.26 3.53
C CYS A 59 -3.14 0.55 4.38
N ASP A 60 -2.02 -0.11 4.71
CA ASP A 60 -0.86 0.55 5.26
C ASP A 60 0.36 0.30 4.38
N THR A 61 0.86 1.35 3.74
CA THR A 61 2.14 1.34 3.05
C THR A 61 3.25 1.20 4.09
N THR A 62 3.98 0.10 3.99
CA THR A 62 5.01 -0.29 4.94
C THR A 62 6.39 0.17 4.52
N ASP A 63 6.66 0.22 3.21
CA ASP A 63 8.01 0.49 2.72
C ASP A 63 8.03 1.12 1.32
N PHE A 64 9.11 1.86 1.06
CA PHE A 64 9.50 2.37 -0.24
C PHE A 64 10.89 1.83 -0.57
N ARG A 65 11.00 1.09 -1.66
CA ARG A 65 12.24 0.42 -2.04
C ARG A 65 12.69 0.86 -3.42
N TYR A 66 13.98 0.63 -3.68
CA TYR A 66 14.53 0.79 -5.01
C TYR A 66 13.76 -0.07 -6.04
N GLY A 67 13.30 0.56 -7.13
CA GLY A 67 12.55 -0.12 -8.18
C GLY A 67 13.41 -1.10 -9.01
N PRO A 68 12.80 -2.09 -9.67
CA PRO A 68 13.51 -2.94 -10.61
C PRO A 68 13.90 -2.14 -11.87
N GLY A 69 15.20 -2.04 -12.12
CA GLY A 69 15.75 -1.29 -13.25
C GLY A 69 16.92 -0.40 -12.82
N SER A 70 17.81 -0.09 -13.75
CA SER A 70 18.94 0.84 -13.52
C SER A 70 18.49 2.29 -13.38
N ASP A 71 17.22 2.60 -13.62
CA ASP A 71 16.67 3.95 -13.52
C ASP A 71 16.27 4.28 -12.08
N ARG A 72 16.97 5.27 -11.50
CA ARG A 72 16.68 5.84 -10.18
C ARG A 72 15.34 6.57 -10.10
N ASP A 73 14.59 6.61 -11.19
CA ASP A 73 13.32 7.32 -11.33
C ASP A 73 12.10 6.51 -10.85
N GLN A 74 12.33 5.28 -10.37
CA GLN A 74 11.27 4.38 -9.94
C GLN A 74 11.38 4.01 -8.47
N THR A 75 10.22 3.94 -7.80
CA THR A 75 10.10 3.49 -6.41
C THR A 75 9.14 2.33 -6.34
N ARG A 76 9.58 1.20 -5.78
CA ARG A 76 8.71 0.10 -5.41
C ARG A 76 8.01 0.43 -4.10
N VAL A 77 6.72 0.14 -4.03
CA VAL A 77 5.87 0.33 -2.85
C VAL A 77 5.40 -1.03 -2.38
N ASP A 78 5.50 -1.28 -1.08
CA ASP A 78 4.87 -2.42 -0.44
C ASP A 78 3.83 -1.93 0.56
N ALA A 79 2.62 -2.47 0.47
CA ALA A 79 1.51 -2.13 1.34
C ALA A 79 0.81 -3.39 1.82
N VAL A 80 0.31 -3.34 3.06
CA VAL A 80 -0.49 -4.41 3.65
C VAL A 80 -1.91 -3.90 3.86
N CYS A 81 -2.86 -4.59 3.24
CA CYS A 81 -4.25 -4.22 3.22
C CYS A 81 -5.07 -5.21 4.06
N THR A 82 -6.10 -4.72 4.73
CA THR A 82 -6.97 -5.51 5.61
C THR A 82 -8.38 -5.55 5.06
N TYR A 83 -9.02 -6.72 5.11
CA TYR A 83 -10.41 -6.91 4.70
C TYR A 83 -11.12 -7.96 5.58
N SER A 84 -12.44 -7.90 5.64
CA SER A 84 -13.29 -8.92 6.25
C SER A 84 -13.50 -10.07 5.27
N LYS A 85 -13.18 -11.28 5.67
CA LYS A 85 -13.59 -12.49 4.93
C LYS A 85 -14.83 -13.08 5.57
N GLU A 86 -15.85 -13.32 4.76
CA GLU A 86 -17.01 -14.06 5.23
C GLU A 86 -16.64 -15.53 5.46
N PRO A 87 -17.09 -16.14 6.56
CA PRO A 87 -16.84 -17.54 6.83
C PRO A 87 -17.62 -18.40 5.82
N GLY A 88 -16.91 -18.96 4.83
CA GLY A 88 -17.48 -19.86 3.81
C GLY A 88 -17.05 -19.60 2.36
N ALA A 89 -16.23 -18.59 2.11
CA ALA A 89 -15.57 -18.34 0.82
C ALA A 89 -14.22 -19.06 0.70
#